data_AF-A0A6A5WJC5-F1
#
_entry.id   AF-A0A6A5WJC5-F1
#
_cell.length_a   1.000
_cell.length_b   1.000
_cell.length_c   1.000
_cell.angle_alpha   90.00
_cell.angle_beta   90.00
_cell.angle_gamma   90.00
#
_symmetry.space_group_name_H-M   'P 1'
#
loop_
_entity.id
_entity.type
_entity.pdbx_description
1 polymer ?
#
loop_
_entity_poly.entity_id
_entity_poly.type
_entity_poly.pdbx_seq_one_letter_code
_entity_poly.pdbx_strand_id
1 'polypeptide(L)'
;WTTSTSLVRISMGLLYIRLFPTRTFIIVCWIFILEHVACILATFIAVPLICQPMAFHWDKTIAGGHCGDLKKFYLWNGLQNLVSDVAIIVLPMSVLWKLQLPWSKRVSLSLVFGVGVVICIITMVRSIELARLSAIENTHDYATIGILSILEPLLGIVNCTLPLLRPIVVKVQ
;
A
#
# COMPACT_ATOMS: atom_id res chain seq x y z
N TRP A 1 -4.41 3.24 8.81
CA TRP A 1 -4.23 2.42 7.61
C TRP A 1 -3.25 3.06 6.63
N THR A 2 -3.58 4.22 6.00
CA THR A 2 -2.74 4.88 4.99
C THR A 2 -1.28 5.11 5.42
N THR A 3 -1.04 5.51 6.67
CA THR A 3 0.32 5.71 7.20
C THR A 3 1.11 4.39 7.24
N SER A 4 0.50 3.32 7.74
CA SER A 4 1.13 2.01 7.85
C SER A 4 1.49 1.44 6.47
N THR A 5 0.56 1.51 5.52
CA THR A 5 0.76 0.99 4.17
C THR A 5 1.78 1.80 3.38
N SER A 6 1.83 3.12 3.57
CA SER A 6 2.84 4.00 2.98
C SER A 6 4.24 3.75 3.54
N LEU A 7 4.38 3.53 4.86
CA LEU A 7 5.67 3.20 5.47
C LEU A 7 6.26 1.89 4.93
N VAL A 8 5.43 0.86 4.74
CA VAL A 8 5.86 -0.40 4.12
C VAL A 8 6.38 -0.17 2.70
N ARG A 9 5.69 0.64 1.90
CA ARG A 9 6.08 0.96 0.51
C ARG A 9 7.37 1.80 0.45
N ILE A 10 7.54 2.74 1.37
CA ILE A 10 8.80 3.49 1.52
C ILE A 10 9.95 2.54 1.85
N SER A 11 9.74 1.59 2.76
CA SER A 11 10.74 0.56 3.10
C SER A 11 11.12 -0.29 1.89
N MET A 12 10.14 -0.75 1.10
CA MET A 12 10.39 -1.47 -0.16
C MET A 12 11.17 -0.62 -1.17
N GLY A 13 10.80 0.66 -1.35
CA GLY A 13 11.52 1.57 -2.24
C GLY A 13 12.99 1.74 -1.85
N LEU A 14 13.27 1.88 -0.55
CA LEU A 14 14.64 1.94 -0.04
C LEU A 14 15.41 0.63 -0.25
N LEU A 15 14.76 -0.52 -0.06
CA LEU A 15 15.34 -1.83 -0.36
C LEU A 15 15.70 -1.96 -1.85
N TYR A 16 14.82 -1.49 -2.74
CA TYR A 16 15.03 -1.50 -4.18
C TYR A 16 16.23 -0.64 -4.60
N ILE A 17 16.35 0.57 -4.04
CA ILE A 17 17.52 1.45 -4.27
C ILE A 17 18.83 0.74 -3.86
N ARG A 18 18.81 -0.02 -2.75
CA ARG A 18 19.98 -0.77 -2.30
C ARG A 18 20.29 -1.99 -3.17
N LEU A 19 19.27 -2.66 -3.71
CA LEU A 19 19.45 -3.89 -4.48
C LEU A 19 19.90 -3.62 -5.93
N PHE A 20 19.44 -2.52 -6.54
CA PHE A 20 19.69 -2.23 -7.95
C PHE A 20 20.39 -0.86 -8.12
N PRO A 21 21.71 -0.82 -8.37
CA PRO A 21 22.48 0.42 -8.47
C PRO A 21 22.33 1.12 -9.84
N THR A 22 21.13 1.13 -10.43
CA THR A 22 20.86 1.78 -11.72
C THR A 22 20.33 3.19 -11.52
N ARG A 23 20.98 4.22 -12.07
CA ARG A 23 20.61 5.64 -11.80
C ARG A 23 19.15 5.97 -12.12
N THR A 24 18.65 5.55 -13.28
CA THR A 24 17.24 5.80 -13.66
C THR A 24 16.28 5.13 -12.68
N PHE A 25 16.59 3.91 -12.24
CA PHE A 25 15.76 3.18 -11.29
C PHE A 25 15.75 3.84 -9.91
N ILE A 26 16.91 4.30 -9.43
CA ILE A 26 17.03 5.02 -8.16
C ILE A 26 16.18 6.29 -8.18
N ILE A 27 16.20 7.05 -9.28
CA ILE A 27 15.37 8.26 -9.42
C ILE A 27 13.88 7.91 -9.33
N VAL A 28 13.43 6.87 -10.04
CA VAL A 28 12.03 6.42 -10.00
C VAL A 28 11.63 5.98 -8.58
N CYS A 29 12.49 5.23 -7.89
CA CYS A 29 12.24 4.82 -6.50
C CYS A 29 12.16 6.02 -5.55
N TRP A 30 12.99 7.05 -5.72
CA TRP A 30 12.89 8.28 -4.93
C TRP A 30 11.60 9.03 -5.19
N ILE A 31 11.15 9.13 -6.44
CA ILE A 31 9.87 9.74 -6.80
C ILE A 31 8.72 9.00 -6.08
N PHE A 32 8.73 7.66 -6.13
CA PHE A 32 7.74 6.82 -5.44
C PHE A 32 7.77 7.02 -3.92
N ILE A 33 8.95 7.12 -3.30
CA ILE A 33 9.07 7.40 -1.86
C ILE A 33 8.50 8.79 -1.53
N LEU A 34 8.84 9.81 -2.33
CA LEU A 34 8.40 11.20 -2.11
C LEU A 34 6.88 11.33 -2.24
N GLU A 35 6.27 10.64 -3.21
CA GLU A 35 4.82 10.53 -3.36
C GLU A 35 4.17 10.00 -2.06
N HIS A 36 4.69 8.91 -1.50
CA HIS A 36 4.16 8.34 -0.26
C HIS A 36 4.36 9.27 0.95
N VAL A 37 5.50 9.95 1.05
CA VAL A 37 5.72 10.95 2.11
C VAL A 37 4.73 12.11 1.98
N ALA A 38 4.50 12.60 0.77
CA ALA A 38 3.51 13.64 0.51
C ALA A 38 2.09 13.18 0.86
N CYS A 39 1.73 11.93 0.56
CA CYS A 39 0.43 11.35 0.89
C CYS A 39 0.20 11.26 2.41
N ILE A 40 1.25 10.88 3.17
CA ILE A 40 1.20 10.87 4.64
C ILE A 40 0.94 12.29 5.16
N LEU A 41 1.74 13.28 4.73
CA LEU A 41 1.59 14.67 5.15
C LEU A 41 0.21 15.23 4.81
N ALA A 42 -0.28 14.98 3.58
CA ALA A 42 -1.60 15.39 3.14
C ALA A 42 -2.71 14.78 4.01
N THR A 43 -2.58 13.51 4.39
CA THR A 43 -3.56 12.85 5.27
C THR A 43 -3.57 13.46 6.67
N PHE A 44 -2.40 13.74 7.24
CA PHE A 44 -2.29 14.39 8.56
C PHE A 44 -2.94 15.77 8.61
N ILE A 45 -2.86 16.53 7.51
CA ILE A 45 -3.48 17.85 7.39
C ILE A 45 -4.98 17.71 7.09
N ALA A 46 -5.36 16.80 6.19
CA ALA A 46 -6.74 16.66 5.72
C ALA A 46 -7.67 16.12 6.81
N VAL A 47 -7.25 15.10 7.58
CA VAL A 47 -8.10 14.46 8.60
C VAL A 47 -8.72 15.44 9.60
N PRO A 48 -7.97 16.35 10.26
CA PRO A 48 -8.56 17.32 11.19
C PRO A 48 -9.36 18.43 10.49
N LEU A 49 -9.10 18.70 9.21
CA LEU A 49 -9.77 19.74 8.43
C LEU A 49 -11.03 19.25 7.71
N ILE A 50 -11.19 17.93 7.53
CA ILE A 50 -12.27 17.37 6.73
C ILE A 50 -13.63 17.52 7.41
N CYS A 51 -13.67 17.59 8.74
CA CYS A 51 -14.87 17.87 9.51
C CYS A 51 -14.58 18.98 10.53
N GLN A 52 -15.44 19.99 10.57
CA GLN A 52 -15.35 21.12 11.48
C GLN A 52 -16.66 21.17 12.29
N PRO A 53 -16.63 20.95 13.62
CA PRO A 53 -15.49 20.53 14.44
C PRO A 53 -15.09 19.07 14.19
N MET A 54 -13.83 18.69 14.49
CA MET A 54 -13.32 17.32 14.32
C MET A 54 -14.21 16.28 15.03
N ALA A 55 -14.81 16.65 16.17
CA ALA A 55 -15.72 15.80 16.92
C ALA A 55 -16.96 15.37 16.13
N PHE A 56 -17.38 16.14 15.12
CA PHE A 56 -18.50 15.80 14.25
C PHE A 56 -18.23 14.54 13.41
N HIS A 57 -16.97 14.11 13.30
CA HIS A 57 -16.60 12.88 12.58
C HIS A 57 -17.16 11.62 13.26
N TRP A 58 -17.15 11.56 14.60
CA TRP A 58 -17.66 10.42 15.38
C TRP A 58 -18.98 10.73 16.09
N ASP A 59 -19.27 12.01 16.36
CA ASP A 59 -20.51 12.45 16.99
C ASP A 59 -21.30 13.35 16.04
N LYS A 60 -22.18 12.73 15.25
CA LYS A 60 -23.05 13.42 14.28
C LYS A 60 -24.17 14.22 14.94
N THR A 61 -24.29 14.21 16.27
CA THR A 61 -25.34 14.95 16.99
C THR A 61 -24.97 16.42 17.23
N ILE A 62 -23.71 16.81 16.99
CA ILE A 62 -23.23 18.19 17.18
C ILE A 62 -23.86 19.13 16.15
N ALA A 63 -24.67 20.07 16.65
CA ALA A 63 -25.34 21.06 15.81
C ALA A 63 -24.35 22.02 15.13
N GLY A 64 -24.51 22.23 13.82
CA GLY A 64 -23.66 23.11 13.01
C GLY A 64 -22.34 22.48 12.53
N GLY A 65 -22.10 21.20 12.83
CA GLY A 65 -20.97 20.47 12.26
C GLY A 65 -21.16 20.23 10.76
N HIS A 66 -20.11 20.46 9.98
CA HIS A 66 -20.09 20.07 8.58
C HIS A 66 -18.83 19.25 8.28
N CYS A 67 -18.97 18.29 7.38
CA CYS A 67 -17.85 17.59 6.78
C CYS A 67 -17.75 17.94 5.30
N GLY A 68 -16.55 17.92 4.76
CA GLY A 68 -16.32 17.86 3.33
C GLY A 68 -16.78 16.53 2.73
N ASP A 69 -16.48 16.32 1.45
CA ASP A 69 -16.86 15.11 0.73
C ASP A 69 -15.97 13.92 1.12
N LEU A 70 -16.38 13.24 2.21
CA LEU A 70 -15.73 12.03 2.72
C LEU A 70 -15.66 10.93 1.65
N LYS A 71 -16.71 10.79 0.83
CA LYS A 71 -16.77 9.76 -0.21
C LYS A 71 -15.67 9.96 -1.25
N LYS A 72 -15.49 11.20 -1.72
CA LYS A 72 -14.37 11.54 -2.64
C LYS A 72 -13.01 11.27 -2.01
N PHE A 73 -12.84 11.62 -0.73
CA PHE A 73 -11.59 11.38 -0.01
C PHE A 73 -11.25 9.88 0.08
N TYR A 74 -12.21 9.03 0.44
CA TYR A 74 -12.00 7.58 0.52
C TYR A 74 -11.79 6.96 -0.86
N LEU A 75 -12.52 7.41 -1.88
CA LEU A 75 -12.35 6.93 -3.26
C LEU A 75 -10.94 7.22 -3.78
N TRP A 76 -10.44 8.45 -3.56
CA TRP A 76 -9.08 8.84 -3.94
C TRP A 76 -8.03 7.99 -3.22
N ASN A 77 -8.17 7.79 -1.91
CA ASN A 77 -7.27 6.93 -1.14
C ASN A 77 -7.27 5.48 -1.65
N GLY A 78 -8.43 4.93 -1.99
CA GLY A 78 -8.56 3.59 -2.54
C GLY A 78 -7.85 3.44 -3.89
N LEU A 79 -8.07 4.39 -4.80
CA LEU A 79 -7.42 4.40 -6.11
C LEU A 79 -5.89 4.51 -5.99
N GLN A 80 -5.43 5.45 -5.16
CA GLN A 80 -4.00 5.67 -4.91
C GLN A 80 -3.31 4.41 -4.36
N ASN A 81 -3.98 3.72 -3.43
CA ASN A 81 -3.43 2.49 -2.85
C ASN A 81 -3.30 1.38 -3.90
N LEU A 82 -4.34 1.19 -4.72
CA LEU A 82 -4.34 0.20 -5.81
C LEU A 82 -3.23 0.48 -6.83
N VAL A 83 -3.07 1.74 -7.25
CA VAL A 83 -1.99 2.16 -8.15
C VAL A 83 -0.63 1.84 -7.53
N SER A 84 -0.47 2.13 -6.24
CA SER A 84 0.78 1.87 -5.53
C SER A 84 1.10 0.37 -5.39
N ASP A 85 0.09 -0.49 -5.20
CA ASP A 85 0.27 -1.96 -5.18
C ASP A 85 0.73 -2.50 -6.53
N VAL A 86 0.19 -1.97 -7.63
CA VAL A 86 0.65 -2.35 -8.98
C VAL A 86 2.06 -1.81 -9.24
N ALA A 87 2.33 -0.57 -8.86
CA ALA A 87 3.63 0.08 -9.07
C ALA A 87 4.76 -0.71 -8.41
N ILE A 88 4.57 -1.17 -7.17
CA ILE A 88 5.61 -1.89 -6.43
C ILE A 88 5.98 -3.23 -7.08
N ILE A 89 5.03 -3.83 -7.78
CA ILE A 89 5.21 -5.08 -8.52
C ILE A 89 5.91 -4.83 -9.86
N VAL A 90 5.49 -3.79 -10.59
CA VAL A 90 6.00 -3.47 -11.93
C VAL A 90 7.43 -2.91 -11.87
N LEU A 91 7.75 -2.13 -10.84
CA LEU A 91 9.07 -1.49 -10.66
C LEU A 91 10.23 -2.49 -10.81
N PRO A 92 10.34 -3.56 -10.00
CA PRO A 92 11.42 -4.53 -10.14
C PRO A 92 11.35 -5.26 -11.48
N MET A 93 10.15 -5.61 -11.98
CA MET A 93 10.02 -6.33 -13.25
C MET A 93 10.64 -5.59 -14.44
N SER A 94 10.44 -4.27 -14.50
CA SER A 94 10.97 -3.44 -15.59
C SER A 94 12.50 -3.49 -15.67
N VAL A 95 13.18 -3.57 -14.52
CA VAL A 95 14.65 -3.73 -14.45
C VAL A 95 15.05 -5.16 -14.81
N LEU A 96 14.29 -6.13 -14.33
CA LEU A 96 14.58 -7.56 -14.51
C LEU A 96 14.45 -8.01 -15.96
N TRP A 97 13.53 -7.42 -16.74
CA TRP A 97 13.43 -7.72 -18.17
C TRP A 97 14.62 -7.20 -18.97
N LYS A 98 15.29 -6.15 -18.49
CA LYS A 98 16.49 -5.59 -19.14
C LYS A 98 17.77 -6.31 -18.73
N LEU A 99 17.75 -7.07 -17.64
CA LEU A 99 18.94 -7.71 -17.08
C LEU A 99 18.80 -9.24 -17.23
N GLN A 100 19.72 -9.89 -17.94
CA GLN A 100 19.72 -11.36 -18.08
C GLN A 100 20.13 -12.02 -16.75
N LEU A 101 19.18 -12.24 -15.84
CA LEU A 101 19.46 -12.87 -14.55
C LEU A 101 19.47 -14.42 -14.64
N PRO A 102 20.35 -15.10 -13.89
CA PRO A 102 20.38 -16.56 -13.78
C PRO A 102 19.12 -17.12 -13.09
N TRP A 103 18.77 -18.38 -13.40
CA TRP A 103 17.54 -19.06 -12.98
C TRP A 103 17.22 -18.96 -11.48
N SER A 104 18.21 -19.05 -10.58
CA SER A 104 17.97 -18.91 -9.13
C SER A 104 17.43 -17.54 -8.72
N LYS A 105 17.70 -16.47 -9.48
CA LYS A 105 17.08 -15.16 -9.20
C LYS A 105 15.63 -15.14 -9.66
N ARG A 106 15.32 -15.82 -10.76
CA ARG A 106 13.99 -15.89 -11.37
C ARG A 106 12.97 -16.52 -10.41
N VAL A 107 13.35 -17.56 -9.67
CA VAL A 107 12.46 -18.22 -8.69
C VAL A 107 12.07 -17.31 -7.53
N SER A 108 13.02 -16.60 -6.91
CA SER A 108 12.71 -15.66 -5.81
C SER A 108 11.81 -14.51 -6.27
N LEU A 109 11.99 -14.06 -7.51
CA LEU A 109 11.18 -13.02 -8.12
C LEU A 109 9.75 -13.49 -8.39
N SER A 110 9.58 -14.73 -8.83
CA SER A 110 8.25 -15.35 -8.98
C SER A 110 7.51 -15.45 -7.64
N LEU A 111 8.21 -15.74 -6.53
CA LEU A 111 7.61 -15.77 -5.20
C LEU A 111 7.15 -14.38 -4.74
N VAL A 112 8.02 -13.37 -4.84
CA VAL A 112 7.69 -11.97 -4.51
C VAL A 112 6.52 -11.46 -5.37
N PHE A 113 6.52 -11.81 -6.66
CA PHE A 113 5.41 -11.47 -7.54
C PHE A 113 4.11 -12.15 -7.13
N GLY A 114 4.15 -13.46 -6.83
CA GLY A 114 2.97 -14.20 -6.39
C GLY A 114 2.34 -13.61 -5.13
N VAL A 115 3.17 -13.28 -4.12
CA VAL A 115 2.71 -12.62 -2.90
C VAL A 115 2.15 -11.22 -3.20
N GLY A 116 2.81 -10.44 -4.07
CA GLY A 116 2.31 -9.13 -4.51
C GLY A 116 0.94 -9.20 -5.18
N VAL A 117 0.69 -10.19 -6.04
CA VAL A 117 -0.62 -10.39 -6.68
C VAL A 117 -1.69 -10.73 -5.65
N VAL A 118 -1.39 -11.57 -4.66
CA VAL A 118 -2.31 -11.88 -3.57
C VAL A 118 -2.66 -10.62 -2.77
N ILE A 119 -1.67 -9.77 -2.46
CA ILE A 119 -1.90 -8.48 -1.80
C ILE A 119 -2.86 -7.60 -2.63
N CYS A 120 -2.62 -7.47 -3.94
CA CYS A 120 -3.49 -6.69 -4.84
C CYS A 120 -4.96 -7.17 -4.81
N ILE A 121 -5.18 -8.49 -4.79
CA ILE A 121 -6.53 -9.07 -4.72
C ILE A 121 -7.19 -8.70 -3.39
N ILE A 122 -6.47 -8.83 -2.27
CA ILE A 122 -6.96 -8.46 -0.94
C ILE A 122 -7.34 -6.98 -0.88
N THR A 123 -6.48 -6.11 -1.42
CA THR A 123 -6.73 -4.66 -1.52
C THR A 123 -7.96 -4.35 -2.38
N MET A 124 -8.14 -5.05 -3.50
CA MET A 124 -9.28 -4.86 -4.39
C MET A 124 -10.58 -5.26 -3.69
N VAL A 125 -10.62 -6.45 -3.05
CA VAL A 125 -11.77 -6.89 -2.24
C VAL A 125 -12.08 -5.87 -1.15
N ARG A 126 -11.07 -5.43 -0.39
CA ARG A 126 -11.24 -4.40 0.65
C ARG A 126 -11.84 -3.12 0.09
N SER A 127 -11.39 -2.67 -1.08
CA SER A 127 -11.86 -1.43 -1.71
C SER A 127 -13.31 -1.53 -2.18
N ILE A 128 -13.73 -2.70 -2.66
CA ILE A 128 -15.13 -2.99 -3.04
C ILE A 128 -16.02 -2.98 -1.81
N GLU A 129 -15.62 -3.67 -0.74
CA GLU A 129 -16.39 -3.68 0.52
C GLU A 129 -16.50 -2.28 1.12
N LEU A 130 -15.42 -1.48 1.06
CA LEU A 130 -15.43 -0.11 1.57
C LEU A 130 -16.39 0.79 0.77
N ALA A 131 -16.51 0.57 -0.54
CA ALA A 131 -17.47 1.28 -1.37
C ALA A 131 -18.92 0.89 -1.03
N ARG A 132 -19.18 -0.39 -0.69
CA ARG A 132 -20.50 -0.92 -0.32
C ARG A 132 -20.98 -0.44 1.05
N LEU A 133 -20.08 -0.25 2.00
CA LEU A 133 -20.37 0.27 3.34
C LEU A 133 -20.97 1.68 3.35
N SER A 134 -20.84 2.44 2.26
CA SER A 134 -21.55 3.72 2.12
C SER A 134 -23.07 3.58 1.97
N ALA A 135 -23.59 2.36 1.81
CA ALA A 135 -25.00 2.09 1.51
C ALA A 135 -25.75 1.20 2.53
N ILE A 136 -25.08 0.55 3.50
CA ILE A 136 -25.72 -0.47 4.36
C ILE A 136 -25.19 -0.41 5.81
N GLU A 137 -26.08 -0.19 6.78
CA GLU A 137 -25.80 -0.20 8.24
C GLU A 137 -25.68 -1.64 8.80
N ASN A 138 -24.77 -2.46 8.26
CA ASN A 138 -24.56 -3.83 8.76
C ASN A 138 -23.23 -3.96 9.51
N THR A 139 -23.28 -4.25 10.81
CA THR A 139 -22.12 -4.43 11.71
C THR A 139 -21.11 -5.48 11.23
N HIS A 140 -21.56 -6.49 10.49
CA HIS A 140 -20.71 -7.58 9.97
C HIS A 140 -19.70 -7.10 8.91
N ASP A 141 -20.08 -6.13 8.08
CA ASP A 141 -19.23 -5.64 6.99
C ASP A 141 -18.05 -4.82 7.54
N TYR A 142 -18.27 -4.08 8.62
CA TYR A 142 -17.20 -3.34 9.32
C TYR A 142 -16.11 -4.26 9.88
N ALA A 143 -16.47 -5.42 10.42
CA ALA A 143 -15.50 -6.38 10.96
C ALA A 143 -14.61 -6.95 9.85
N THR A 144 -15.21 -7.31 8.71
CA THR A 144 -14.49 -7.83 7.53
C THR A 144 -13.48 -6.81 7.01
N ILE A 145 -13.87 -5.53 6.90
CA ILE A 145 -12.94 -4.47 6.49
C ILE A 145 -11.80 -4.28 7.48
N GLY A 146 -12.09 -4.36 8.79
CA GLY A 146 -11.07 -4.27 9.84
C GLY A 146 -9.97 -5.31 9.65
N ILE A 147 -10.36 -6.57 9.46
CA ILE A 147 -9.42 -7.69 9.25
C ILE A 147 -8.60 -7.49 7.97
N LEU A 148 -9.27 -7.16 6.86
CA LEU A 148 -8.60 -6.92 5.57
C LEU A 148 -7.61 -5.75 5.64
N SER A 149 -7.93 -4.71 6.41
CA SER A 149 -7.07 -3.53 6.60
C SER A 149 -5.81 -3.82 7.41
N ILE A 150 -5.82 -4.85 8.25
CA ILE A 150 -4.65 -5.30 9.03
C ILE A 150 -3.82 -6.30 8.22
N LEU A 151 -4.48 -7.20 7.48
CA LEU A 151 -3.83 -8.24 6.70
C LEU A 151 -2.94 -7.67 5.59
N GLU A 152 -3.40 -6.62 4.92
CA GLU A 152 -2.69 -5.99 3.80
C GLU A 152 -1.26 -5.50 4.17
N PRO A 153 -1.05 -4.65 5.19
CA PRO A 153 0.30 -4.23 5.58
C PRO A 153 1.16 -5.38 6.13
N LEU A 154 0.56 -6.38 6.81
CA LEU A 154 1.30 -7.55 7.30
C LEU A 154 1.88 -8.38 6.14
N LEU A 155 1.07 -8.65 5.13
CA LEU A 155 1.54 -9.33 3.91
C LEU A 155 2.57 -8.48 3.16
N GLY A 156 2.41 -7.16 3.15
CA GLY A 156 3.41 -6.25 2.63
C GLY A 156 4.77 -6.39 3.34
N ILE A 157 4.79 -6.47 4.67
CA ILE A 157 6.03 -6.69 5.45
C ILE A 157 6.65 -8.05 5.12
N VAL A 158 5.84 -9.10 5.00
CA VAL A 158 6.34 -10.42 4.57
C VAL A 158 6.97 -10.32 3.19
N ASN A 159 6.32 -9.64 2.25
CA ASN A 159 6.85 -9.42 0.90
C ASN A 159 8.18 -8.65 0.90
N CYS A 160 8.38 -7.69 1.81
CA CYS A 160 9.66 -6.97 1.97
C CYS A 160 10.83 -7.88 2.37
N THR A 161 10.57 -8.92 3.15
CA THR A 161 11.63 -9.75 3.74
C THR A 161 12.02 -10.94 2.85
N LEU A 162 11.17 -11.34 1.91
CA LEU A 162 11.45 -12.42 0.96
C LEU A 162 12.74 -12.21 0.13
N PRO A 163 13.05 -11.02 -0.41
CA PRO A 163 14.32 -10.78 -1.11
C PRO A 163 15.56 -10.96 -0.23
N LEU A 164 15.45 -10.71 1.08
CA LEU A 164 16.55 -10.78 2.05
C LEU A 164 16.83 -12.21 2.54
N LEU A 165 15.83 -13.10 2.49
CA LEU A 165 16.00 -14.52 2.84
C LEU A 165 16.78 -15.31 1.77
N ARG A 166 16.84 -14.80 0.55
CA ARG A 166 17.52 -15.39 -0.61
C ARG A 166 18.98 -15.84 -0.36
N PRO A 167 19.90 -15.01 0.18
CA PRO A 167 21.29 -15.43 0.44
C PRO A 167 21.43 -16.50 1.52
N ILE A 168 20.46 -16.65 2.43
CA ILE A 168 20.52 -17.63 3.51
C ILE A 168 20.10 -19.01 2.99
N VAL A 169 19.03 -19.09 2.20
CA VAL A 169 18.54 -20.37 1.66
C VAL A 169 19.55 -21.00 0.69
N VAL A 170 20.26 -20.20 -0.10
CA VAL A 170 21.29 -20.70 -1.04
C VAL A 170 22.57 -21.15 -0.32
N LYS A 171 22.84 -20.67 0.90
CA LYS A 171 24.01 -21.10 1.70
C LYS A 171 23.78 -22.37 2.52
N VAL A 172 22.53 -22.83 2.64
CA VAL A 172 22.15 -24.02 3.40
C VAL A 172 22.03 -25.26 2.49
N GLN A 173 22.19 -25.10 1.17
CA GLN A 173 22.42 -26.20 0.22
C GLN A 173 23.91 -26.31 -0.12
#